data_AF-A0A661EPK2-F1
#
_entry.id   AF-A0A661EPK2-F1
#
_cell.length_a   1.000
_cell.length_b   1.000
_cell.length_c   1.000
_cell.angle_alpha   90.00
_cell.angle_beta   90.00
_cell.angle_gamma   90.00
#
_symmetry.space_group_name_H-M   'P 1'
#
loop_
_entity.id
_entity.type
_entity.pdbx_description
1 polymer ?
#
loop_
_entity_poly.entity_id
_entity_poly.type
_entity_poly.pdbx_seq_one_letter_code
_entity_poly.pdbx_strand_id
1 'polypeptide(L)'
;TGFKEFGIDVDIHDPWANPGETKREYGISLIDAPINNHYEAVVLAVPHQKFKDAGVKTIKSYGKSNCVLYDVKGIFDIHEVDGRL
;
A
#
# COMPACT_ATOMS: atom_id res chain seq x y z
N THR A 1 0.39 13.56 4.22
CA THR A 1 1.34 12.43 4.26
C THR A 1 2.72 12.95 3.90
N GLY A 2 3.77 12.53 4.60
CA GLY A 2 5.13 13.05 4.37
C GLY A 2 5.62 12.89 2.92
N PHE A 3 5.18 11.83 2.22
CA PHE A 3 5.53 11.60 0.81
C PHE A 3 5.08 12.71 -0.14
N LYS A 4 3.94 13.37 0.13
CA LYS A 4 3.45 14.46 -0.73
C LYS A 4 4.36 15.69 -0.67
N GLU A 5 5.05 15.90 0.45
CA GLU A 5 6.03 16.97 0.61
C GLU A 5 7.28 16.74 -0.24
N PHE A 6 7.55 15.49 -0.63
CA PHE A 6 8.60 15.11 -1.57
C PHE A 6 8.12 15.09 -3.04
N GLY A 7 6.91 15.59 -3.34
CA GLY A 7 6.36 15.62 -4.69
C GLY A 7 5.92 14.27 -5.23
N ILE A 8 5.71 13.28 -4.36
CA ILE A 8 5.25 11.94 -4.72
C ILE A 8 3.72 11.93 -4.73
N ASP A 9 3.14 11.39 -5.80
CA ASP A 9 1.71 11.10 -5.84
C ASP A 9 1.40 9.82 -5.08
N VAL A 10 0.37 9.85 -4.23
CA VAL A 10 0.11 8.79 -3.26
C VAL A 10 -1.38 8.48 -3.21
N ASP A 11 -1.68 7.25 -3.64
CA ASP A 11 -2.93 6.57 -3.34
C ASP A 11 -2.84 5.85 -2.00
N ILE A 12 -3.94 5.90 -1.23
CA ILE A 12 -4.06 5.19 0.04
C ILE A 12 -5.27 4.28 -0.04
N HIS A 13 -5.03 2.99 0.18
CA HIS A 13 -6.09 2.00 0.31
C HIS A 13 -6.05 1.41 1.73
N ASP A 14 -7.16 1.51 2.44
CA ASP A 14 -7.38 0.81 3.70
C ASP A 14 -8.80 0.22 3.67
N PRO A 15 -8.96 -1.12 3.72
CA PRO A 15 -10.25 -1.77 3.61
C PRO A 15 -11.14 -1.60 4.86
N TRP A 16 -10.59 -1.11 5.97
CA TRP A 16 -11.29 -0.97 7.25
C TRP A 16 -11.54 0.49 7.63
N ALA A 17 -10.80 1.43 7.06
CA ALA A 17 -10.99 2.84 7.31
C ALA A 17 -12.23 3.40 6.60
N ASN A 18 -12.94 4.31 7.29
CA ASN A 18 -14.05 5.04 6.69
C ASN A 18 -13.53 6.21 5.82
N PRO A 19 -13.86 6.29 4.52
CA PRO A 19 -13.39 7.38 3.64
C PRO A 19 -13.83 8.78 4.10
N GLY A 20 -15.04 8.91 4.65
CA GLY A 20 -15.55 10.19 5.14
C GLY A 20 -14.82 10.68 6.38
N GLU A 21 -14.55 9.79 7.33
CA GLU A 21 -13.82 10.12 8.56
C GLU A 21 -12.35 10.42 8.27
N THR A 22 -11.70 9.60 7.44
CA THR A 22 -10.31 9.84 7.03
C THR A 22 -10.13 11.16 6.32
N LYS A 23 -11.09 11.56 5.49
CA LYS A 23 -11.08 12.87 4.84
C LYS A 23 -11.32 14.01 5.82
N ARG A 24 -12.29 13.88 6.73
CA ARG A 24 -12.66 14.90 7.72
C ARG A 24 -11.54 15.16 8.73
N GLU A 25 -10.90 14.10 9.22
CA GLU A 25 -9.96 14.17 10.34
C GLU A 25 -8.51 14.35 9.89
N TYR A 26 -8.13 13.73 8.78
CA TYR A 26 -6.73 13.71 8.31
C TYR A 26 -6.54 14.36 6.94
N GLY A 27 -7.61 14.79 6.26
CA GLY A 27 -7.55 15.33 4.90
C GLY A 27 -7.20 14.28 3.83
N ILE A 28 -7.14 13.00 4.22
CA ILE A 28 -6.72 11.88 3.37
C ILE A 28 -7.92 11.38 2.56
N SER A 29 -7.73 11.21 1.26
CA SER A 29 -8.70 10.54 0.40
C SER A 29 -8.25 9.09 0.21
N LEU A 30 -9.16 8.15 0.41
CA LEU A 30 -8.92 6.72 0.18
C LEU A 30 -9.39 6.31 -1.21
N ILE A 31 -8.67 5.39 -1.84
CA ILE A 31 -9.12 4.69 -3.03
C ILE A 31 -9.79 3.36 -2.64
N ASP A 32 -10.81 2.96 -3.39
CA ASP A 32 -11.56 1.72 -3.13
C ASP A 32 -10.71 0.46 -3.35
N ALA A 33 -9.85 0.48 -4.37
CA ALA A 33 -8.94 -0.62 -4.68
C ALA A 33 -7.70 -0.11 -5.43
N PRO A 34 -6.50 -0.66 -5.16
CA PRO A 34 -5.29 -0.34 -5.92
C PRO A 34 -5.43 -0.73 -7.40
N ILE A 35 -4.80 0.06 -8.27
CA ILE A 35 -4.77 -0.18 -9.72
C ILE A 35 -3.66 -1.18 -10.06
N ASN A 36 -3.97 -2.16 -10.91
CA ASN A 36 -2.97 -3.11 -11.40
C ASN A 36 -1.94 -2.45 -12.34
N ASN A 37 -0.68 -2.86 -12.24
CA ASN A 37 0.42 -2.41 -13.09
C ASN A 37 0.56 -0.87 -13.15
N HIS A 38 0.39 -0.19 -12.01
CA HIS A 38 0.32 1.26 -11.93
C HIS A 38 1.42 1.88 -11.07
N TYR A 39 1.78 1.24 -9.95
CA TYR A 39 2.62 1.87 -8.94
C TYR A 39 4.11 1.57 -9.14
N GLU A 40 4.96 2.55 -8.87
CA GLU A 40 6.42 2.36 -8.83
C GLU A 40 6.91 1.82 -7.48
N ALA A 41 6.10 1.99 -6.44
CA ALA A 41 6.33 1.42 -5.13
C ALA A 41 5.00 1.09 -4.47
N VAL A 42 4.97 -0.02 -3.73
CA VAL A 42 3.87 -0.43 -2.86
C VAL A 42 4.42 -0.56 -1.45
N VAL A 43 3.80 0.13 -0.50
CA VAL A 43 4.20 0.10 0.91
C VAL A 43 3.08 -0.51 1.74
N LEU A 44 3.36 -1.64 2.40
CA LEU A 44 2.46 -2.26 3.36
C LEU A 44 2.72 -1.66 4.74
N ALA A 45 1.92 -0.66 5.11
CA ALA A 45 2.12 0.08 6.35
C ALA A 45 1.48 -0.59 7.59
N VAL A 46 0.44 -1.42 7.39
CA VAL A 46 -0.38 -2.01 8.46
C VAL A 46 -0.66 -3.49 8.13
N PRO A 47 -0.56 -4.42 9.11
CA PRO A 47 -0.66 -5.85 8.86
C PRO A 47 -2.12 -6.33 8.82
N HIS A 48 -2.93 -5.79 7.92
CA HIS A 48 -4.31 -6.24 7.75
C HIS A 48 -4.35 -7.67 7.20
N GLN A 49 -5.15 -8.54 7.84
CA GLN A 49 -5.32 -9.93 7.42
C GLN A 49 -5.76 -10.04 5.95
N LYS A 50 -6.57 -9.09 5.46
CA LYS A 50 -7.01 -9.04 4.06
C LYS A 50 -5.84 -9.01 3.06
N PHE A 51 -4.74 -8.32 3.37
CA PHE A 51 -3.56 -8.27 2.50
C PHE A 51 -2.75 -9.56 2.57
N LYS A 52 -2.67 -10.17 3.76
CA LYS A 52 -2.07 -11.49 3.94
C LYS A 52 -2.82 -12.56 3.14
N ASP A 53 -4.15 -12.56 3.21
CA ASP A 53 -5.00 -13.51 2.51
C ASP A 53 -4.97 -13.32 0.99
N ALA A 54 -4.86 -12.07 0.52
CA ALA A 54 -4.67 -11.77 -0.90
C ALA A 54 -3.34 -12.34 -1.46
N GLY A 55 -2.33 -12.48 -0.59
CA GLY A 55 -1.02 -13.03 -0.93
C GLY A 55 -0.12 -12.09 -1.71
N VAL A 56 1.20 -12.32 -1.63
CA VAL A 56 2.20 -11.41 -2.19
C VAL A 56 2.07 -11.19 -3.70
N LYS A 57 1.61 -12.20 -4.46
CA LYS A 57 1.43 -12.09 -5.92
C LYS A 57 0.41 -11.01 -6.29
N THR A 58 -0.69 -10.93 -5.54
CA THR A 58 -1.72 -9.91 -5.72
C THR A 58 -1.19 -8.53 -5.37
N ILE A 59 -0.42 -8.42 -4.28
CA ILE A 59 0.18 -7.13 -3.90
C ILE A 59 1.18 -6.66 -4.96
N LYS A 60 2.01 -7.57 -5.49
CA LYS A 60 2.94 -7.27 -6.58
C LYS A 60 2.25 -6.92 -7.90
N SER A 61 1.03 -7.41 -8.15
CA SER A 61 0.33 -7.09 -9.40
C SER A 61 -0.12 -5.63 -9.49
N TYR A 62 -0.17 -4.91 -8.36
CA TYR A 62 -0.39 -3.46 -8.35
C TYR A 62 0.81 -2.68 -8.90
N GLY A 63 2.01 -3.24 -8.74
CA GLY A 63 3.25 -2.64 -9.19
C GLY A 63 3.51 -2.82 -10.69
N LYS A 64 4.24 -1.88 -11.28
CA LYS A 64 4.91 -2.07 -12.58
C LYS A 64 6.06 -3.09 -12.47
N SER A 65 6.66 -3.47 -13.60
CA SER A 65 7.70 -4.50 -13.67
C SER A 65 8.92 -4.27 -12.75
N ASN A 66 9.23 -3.02 -12.41
CA ASN A 66 10.32 -2.60 -11.53
C ASN A 66 9.82 -2.00 -10.20
N CYS A 67 8.59 -2.34 -9.81
CA CYS A 67 7.99 -1.84 -8.59
C CYS A 67 8.69 -2.38 -7.34
N VAL A 68 8.93 -1.50 -6.37
CA VAL A 68 9.46 -1.87 -5.05
C VAL A 68 8.31 -2.21 -4.12
N LEU A 69 8.29 -3.42 -3.58
CA LEU A 69 7.40 -3.82 -2.49
C LEU A 69 8.12 -3.73 -1.14
N TYR A 70 7.71 -2.75 -0.31
CA TYR A 70 8.25 -2.56 1.04
C TYR A 70 7.23 -2.95 2.11
N ASP A 71 7.54 -3.96 2.91
CA ASP A 71 6.68 -4.47 3.97
C ASP A 71 7.15 -4.00 5.35
N VAL A 72 6.56 -2.90 5.82
CA VAL A 72 6.95 -2.27 7.09
C VAL A 72 6.65 -3.16 8.30
N LYS A 73 5.72 -4.11 8.16
CA LYS A 73 5.18 -4.90 9.28
C LYS A 73 5.47 -6.39 9.17
N GLY A 74 6.15 -6.80 8.11
CA GLY A 74 6.66 -8.16 7.97
C GLY A 74 5.56 -9.22 7.78
N ILE A 75 4.52 -8.87 7.02
CA ILE A 75 3.38 -9.71 6.67
C ILE A 75 3.82 -10.91 5.83
N PHE A 76 4.74 -10.71 4.87
CA PHE A 76 5.24 -11.73 3.95
C PHE A 76 6.64 -12.24 4.30
N ASP A 77 7.12 -13.30 3.65
CA ASP A 77 8.47 -13.81 3.84
C ASP A 77 9.53 -12.82 3.32
N ILE A 78 10.75 -12.85 3.89
CA ILE A 78 11.84 -11.95 3.50
C ILE A 78 12.24 -12.11 2.03
N HIS A 79 12.07 -13.29 1.45
CA HIS A 79 12.37 -13.55 0.04
C HIS A 79 11.24 -13.14 -0.91
N GLU A 80 10.09 -12.74 -0.37
CA GLU A 80 8.91 -12.35 -1.16
C GLU A 80 8.82 -10.84 -1.38
N VAL A 81 9.60 -10.02 -0.66
CA VAL A 81 9.54 -8.55 -0.68
C VAL A 81 10.92 -7.94 -0.91
N ASP A 82 10.98 -6.69 -1.38
CA ASP A 82 12.24 -6.00 -1.67
C ASP A 82 12.87 -5.37 -0.42
N GLY A 83 12.06 -5.08 0.60
CA GLY A 83 12.51 -4.61 1.90
C GLY A 83 11.46 -4.79 2.99
N ARG A 84 11.92 -4.93 4.23
CA ARG A 84 11.07 -5.04 5.44
C ARG A 84 11.78 -4.55 6.70
N LEU A 85 11.01 -4.28 7.75
CA LEU A 85 11.50 -4.12 9.13
C LEU A 85 11.44 -5.44 9.92
#